data_AF-A0A5N6N761-F1
#
_entry.id   AF-A0A5N6N761-F1
#
_cell.length_a   1.000
_cell.length_b   1.000
_cell.length_c   1.000
_cell.angle_alpha   90.00
_cell.angle_beta   90.00
_cell.angle_gamma   90.00
#
_symmetry.space_group_name_H-M   'P 1'
#
loop_
_entity.id
_entity.type
_entity.pdbx_description
1 polymer ?
#
loop_
_entity_poly.entity_id
_entity_poly.type
_entity_poly.pdbx_seq_one_letter_code
_entity_poly.pdbx_strand_id
1 'polypeptide(L)'
;MRVPWQSWLLLFLYQIHQANGQDDANAITLPKEVEACNGIFLQYPFDSRQKEYPYLKNATAQSWAFKSELIVLNTGTTELKSWQAFIGFQHDEILVSVDGATVLNGDSFPMKVEKNGTHLTGYPQADLKTAIDTAGDLTQMSAKVKIKGTMFGVKLGGNVMPTNIKLENEGFKCPQATAKASICFFFRRAFGSTMESSIQSEI
;
A
#
# COMPACT_ATOMS: atom_id res chain seq x y z
N MET A 1 57.21 -14.19 21.82
CA MET A 1 56.80 -13.08 20.92
C MET A 1 55.70 -12.31 21.64
N ARG A 2 55.95 -11.05 22.03
CA ARG A 2 54.95 -10.20 22.71
C ARG A 2 54.30 -9.32 21.63
N VAL A 3 53.06 -9.61 21.28
CA VAL A 3 52.31 -8.80 20.31
C VAL A 3 51.86 -7.52 21.03
N PRO A 4 52.17 -6.33 20.50
CA PRO A 4 51.81 -5.07 21.14
C PRO A 4 50.28 -4.87 21.13
N TRP A 5 49.74 -4.42 22.26
CA TRP A 5 48.31 -4.16 22.51
C TRP A 5 47.63 -3.33 21.42
N GLN A 6 48.38 -2.42 20.76
CA GLN A 6 47.84 -1.57 19.70
C GLN A 6 47.41 -2.35 18.45
N SER A 7 47.92 -3.57 18.23
CA SER A 7 47.47 -4.43 17.13
C SER A 7 46.08 -5.02 17.35
N TRP A 8 45.58 -5.08 18.59
CA TRP A 8 44.23 -5.59 18.88
C TRP A 8 43.16 -4.52 18.61
N LEU A 9 43.49 -3.24 18.79
CA LEU A 9 42.62 -2.11 18.45
C LEU A 9 42.38 -1.97 16.94
N LEU A 10 43.37 -2.28 16.11
CA LEU A 10 43.22 -2.22 14.65
C LEU A 10 42.37 -3.38 14.09
N LEU A 11 42.42 -4.56 14.71
CA LEU A 11 41.53 -5.68 14.35
C LEU A 11 40.09 -5.42 14.78
N PHE A 12 39.86 -4.72 15.89
CA PHE A 12 38.50 -4.34 16.33
C PHE A 12 37.88 -3.24 15.44
N LEU A 13 38.68 -2.30 14.92
CA LEU A 13 38.19 -1.24 14.02
C LEU A 13 37.86 -1.76 12.61
N TYR A 14 38.50 -2.85 12.15
CA TYR A 14 38.20 -3.46 10.86
C TYR A 14 36.87 -4.26 10.87
N GLN A 15 36.48 -4.82 12.02
CA GLN A 15 35.22 -5.56 12.16
C GLN A 15 33.97 -4.66 12.23
N ILE A 16 34.13 -3.35 12.47
CA ILE A 16 33.01 -2.41 12.53
C ILE A 16 32.61 -1.91 11.13
N HIS A 17 33.41 -2.19 10.09
CA HIS A 17 33.28 -1.51 8.80
C HIS A 17 32.49 -2.22 7.70
N GLN A 18 31.86 -3.38 7.94
CA GLN A 18 30.97 -3.98 6.93
C GLN A 18 29.77 -4.70 7.56
N ALA A 19 28.93 -3.95 8.26
CA ALA A 19 27.49 -4.23 8.27
C ALA A 19 26.81 -3.19 7.37
N ASN A 20 27.15 -3.21 6.07
CA ASN A 20 26.23 -2.69 5.06
C ASN A 20 25.05 -3.66 5.04
N GLY A 21 24.10 -3.45 5.95
CA GLY A 21 22.76 -3.99 5.81
C GLY A 21 22.27 -3.52 4.45
N GLN A 22 22.02 -4.49 3.59
CA GLN A 22 21.47 -4.24 2.28
C GLN A 22 20.17 -3.44 2.49
N ASP A 23 20.15 -2.20 2.03
CA ASP A 23 18.93 -1.43 1.90
C ASP A 23 18.06 -2.17 0.86
N ASP A 24 17.30 -3.15 1.36
CA ASP A 24 16.24 -3.79 0.61
C ASP A 24 15.20 -2.70 0.36
N ALA A 25 15.30 -2.05 -0.81
CA ALA A 25 14.40 -1.02 -1.32
C ALA A 25 12.92 -1.48 -1.45
N ASN A 26 12.61 -2.69 -0.97
CA ASN A 26 11.30 -3.33 -0.94
C ASN A 26 10.84 -3.74 0.46
N ALA A 27 11.56 -3.43 1.54
CA ALA A 27 11.06 -3.70 2.89
C ALA A 27 9.71 -2.99 3.10
N ILE A 28 8.69 -3.76 3.47
CA ILE A 28 7.35 -3.24 3.75
C ILE A 28 7.27 -3.02 5.25
N THR A 29 7.35 -1.76 5.67
CA THR A 29 7.11 -1.39 7.06
C THR A 29 5.60 -1.40 7.30
N LEU A 30 5.13 -2.31 8.15
CA LEU A 30 3.73 -2.42 8.50
C LEU A 30 3.35 -1.38 9.55
N PRO A 31 2.27 -0.59 9.35
CA PRO A 31 1.76 0.28 10.39
C PRO A 31 1.06 -0.56 11.48
N LYS A 32 0.96 -0.01 12.71
CA LYS A 32 0.40 -0.74 13.87
C LYS A 32 -1.04 -1.19 13.65
N GLU A 33 -1.79 -0.47 12.80
CA GLU A 33 -3.17 -0.80 12.43
C GLU A 33 -3.30 -2.17 11.76
N VAL A 34 -2.22 -2.69 11.15
CA VAL A 34 -2.21 -4.03 10.55
C VAL A 34 -2.34 -5.12 11.60
N GLU A 35 -1.79 -4.94 12.81
CA GLU A 35 -1.81 -5.96 13.87
C GLU A 35 -3.23 -6.33 14.31
N ALA A 36 -4.18 -5.40 14.15
CA ALA A 36 -5.60 -5.63 14.45
C ALA A 36 -6.41 -6.14 13.25
N CYS A 37 -5.78 -6.31 12.08
CA CYS A 37 -6.45 -6.72 10.85
C CYS A 37 -6.27 -8.23 10.62
N ASN A 38 -7.38 -8.98 10.60
CA ASN A 38 -7.41 -10.40 10.25
C ASN A 38 -8.12 -10.59 8.91
N GLY A 39 -7.55 -10.03 7.84
CA GLY A 39 -8.22 -9.92 6.55
C GLY A 39 -7.33 -9.29 5.46
N ILE A 40 -7.91 -8.51 4.56
CA ILE A 40 -7.14 -7.76 3.57
C ILE A 40 -6.99 -6.32 4.06
N PHE A 41 -5.75 -5.91 4.30
CA PHE A 41 -5.41 -4.56 4.68
C PHE A 41 -5.05 -3.73 3.46
N LEU A 42 -5.74 -2.62 3.26
CA LEU A 42 -5.43 -1.63 2.23
C LEU A 42 -4.89 -0.37 2.91
N GLN A 43 -3.83 0.21 2.37
CA GLN A 43 -3.30 1.49 2.80
C GLN A 43 -2.89 2.33 1.61
N TYR A 44 -3.09 3.65 1.71
CA TYR A 44 -2.67 4.62 0.72
C TYR A 44 -1.74 5.66 1.35
N PRO A 45 -0.43 5.38 1.46
CA PRO A 45 0.52 6.39 1.89
C PRO A 45 0.63 7.50 0.85
N PHE A 46 0.46 8.74 1.29
CA PHE A 46 0.86 9.90 0.50
C PHE A 46 2.32 10.23 0.82
N ASP A 47 3.19 10.19 -0.19
CA ASP A 47 4.63 10.45 0.00
C ASP A 47 4.91 11.95 -0.10
N SER A 48 4.69 12.53 -1.29
CA SER A 48 5.11 13.91 -1.53
C SER A 48 4.27 14.60 -2.60
N ARG A 49 4.26 15.93 -2.53
CA ARG A 49 3.86 16.79 -3.65
C ARG A 49 4.85 17.93 -3.85
N GLN A 50 4.99 18.34 -5.10
CA GLN A 50 5.80 19.48 -5.49
C GLN A 50 5.04 20.36 -6.47
N LYS A 51 5.15 21.66 -6.29
CA LYS A 51 4.55 22.64 -7.22
C LYS A 51 5.19 22.44 -8.60
N GLU A 52 4.38 22.21 -9.62
CA GLU A 52 4.85 21.98 -10.99
C GLU A 52 4.56 23.18 -11.89
N TYR A 53 5.25 23.27 -13.03
CA TYR A 53 4.94 24.25 -14.06
C TYR A 53 3.55 23.99 -14.68
N PRO A 54 2.86 25.03 -15.17
CA PRO A 54 3.19 26.44 -14.97
C PRO A 54 2.93 26.89 -13.53
N TYR A 55 3.74 27.84 -13.05
CA TYR A 55 3.54 28.44 -11.72
C TYR A 55 2.47 29.52 -11.79
N LEU A 56 1.27 29.16 -11.36
CA LEU A 56 0.11 30.04 -11.31
C LEU A 56 0.00 30.71 -9.93
N LYS A 57 -0.62 31.90 -9.94
CA LYS A 57 -1.07 32.59 -8.73
C LYS A 57 -2.43 32.06 -8.25
N ASN A 58 -3.24 31.54 -9.18
CA ASN A 58 -4.53 30.92 -8.85
C ASN A 58 -4.29 29.53 -8.24
N ALA A 59 -4.55 29.41 -6.94
CA ALA A 59 -4.33 28.16 -6.20
C ALA A 59 -5.19 26.99 -6.72
N THR A 60 -6.41 27.26 -7.20
CA THR A 60 -7.33 26.24 -7.71
C THR A 60 -6.85 25.65 -9.05
N ALA A 61 -6.18 26.46 -9.88
CA ALA A 61 -5.67 26.03 -11.17
C ALA A 61 -4.24 25.48 -11.11
N GLN A 62 -3.55 25.64 -9.98
CA GLN A 62 -2.17 25.23 -9.83
C GLN A 62 -2.04 23.70 -9.86
N SER A 63 -1.17 23.20 -10.74
CA SER A 63 -0.74 21.80 -10.79
C SER A 63 0.31 21.47 -9.73
N TRP A 64 0.20 20.28 -9.17
CA TRP A 64 1.16 19.70 -8.24
C TRP A 64 1.49 18.29 -8.69
N ALA A 65 2.76 18.03 -8.96
CA ALA A 65 3.24 16.66 -9.12
C ALA A 65 3.15 15.96 -7.77
N PHE A 66 2.62 14.74 -7.73
CA PHE A 66 2.51 13.95 -6.51
C PHE A 66 3.08 12.54 -6.67
N LYS A 67 3.45 11.98 -5.53
CA LYS A 67 3.81 10.58 -5.35
C LYS A 67 3.02 9.99 -4.20
N SER A 68 2.52 8.78 -4.40
CA SER A 68 1.81 8.02 -3.38
C SER A 68 2.01 6.53 -3.62
N GLU A 69 1.60 5.73 -2.65
CA GLU A 69 1.58 4.28 -2.78
C GLU A 69 0.17 3.73 -2.52
N LEU A 70 -0.14 2.55 -3.06
CA LEU A 70 -1.20 1.69 -2.57
C LEU A 70 -0.55 0.40 -2.09
N ILE A 71 -0.79 0.04 -0.83
CA ILE A 71 -0.35 -1.21 -0.22
C ILE A 71 -1.58 -2.08 -0.04
N VAL A 72 -1.53 -3.29 -0.58
CA VAL A 72 -2.53 -4.34 -0.37
C VAL A 72 -1.82 -5.48 0.33
N LEU A 73 -2.31 -5.90 1.49
CA LEU A 73 -1.69 -6.94 2.30
C LEU A 73 -2.74 -7.95 2.73
N ASN A 74 -2.46 -9.24 2.54
CA ASN A 74 -3.28 -10.32 3.04
C ASN A 74 -2.80 -10.80 4.41
N THR A 75 -3.50 -10.39 5.47
CA THR A 75 -3.34 -10.92 6.83
C THR A 75 -4.44 -11.92 7.19
N GLY A 76 -5.26 -12.33 6.22
CA GLY A 76 -6.33 -13.28 6.39
C GLY A 76 -5.88 -14.74 6.29
N THR A 77 -6.86 -15.62 6.39
CA THR A 77 -6.69 -17.09 6.26
C THR A 77 -7.08 -17.62 4.88
N THR A 78 -7.46 -16.74 3.96
CA THR A 78 -7.85 -17.09 2.60
C THR A 78 -6.98 -16.32 1.62
N GLU A 79 -6.51 -16.98 0.58
CA GLU A 79 -5.78 -16.34 -0.52
C GLU A 79 -6.67 -15.30 -1.23
N LEU A 80 -6.10 -14.12 -1.50
CA LEU A 80 -6.77 -13.09 -2.29
C LEU A 80 -6.34 -13.23 -3.75
N LYS A 81 -7.17 -13.87 -4.54
CA LYS A 81 -6.91 -14.09 -5.97
C LYS A 81 -7.28 -12.87 -6.79
N SER A 82 -6.40 -12.50 -7.72
CA SER A 82 -6.57 -11.44 -8.70
C SER A 82 -7.12 -10.19 -8.05
N TRP A 83 -6.38 -9.67 -7.07
CA TRP A 83 -6.84 -8.54 -6.27
C TRP A 83 -7.17 -7.35 -7.17
N GLN A 84 -8.26 -6.66 -6.84
CA GLN A 84 -8.74 -5.49 -7.55
C GLN A 84 -9.13 -4.43 -6.54
N ALA A 85 -8.58 -3.23 -6.70
CA ALA A 85 -8.85 -2.11 -5.83
C ALA A 85 -9.29 -0.88 -6.62
N PHE A 86 -10.27 -0.16 -6.07
CA PHE A 86 -10.71 1.14 -6.55
C PHE A 86 -10.11 2.26 -5.71
N ILE A 87 -9.66 3.33 -6.37
CA ILE A 87 -9.17 4.57 -5.74
C ILE A 87 -10.00 5.75 -6.26
N GLY A 88 -10.72 6.41 -5.34
CA GLY A 88 -11.53 7.60 -5.61
C GLY A 88 -10.73 8.89 -5.49
N PHE A 89 -10.19 9.35 -6.60
CA PHE A 89 -9.50 10.64 -6.74
C PHE A 89 -10.47 11.84 -6.61
N GLN A 90 -9.99 13.03 -6.26
CA GLN A 90 -10.86 14.18 -5.90
C GLN A 90 -10.41 15.56 -6.38
N HIS A 91 -9.18 15.67 -6.88
CA HIS A 91 -8.49 16.91 -7.27
C HIS A 91 -8.17 16.95 -8.77
N ASP A 92 -9.05 16.38 -9.58
CA ASP A 92 -8.96 16.29 -11.03
C ASP A 92 -7.62 15.69 -11.50
N GLU A 93 -7.24 14.58 -10.85
CA GLU A 93 -5.91 14.00 -10.98
C GLU A 93 -5.66 13.39 -12.37
N ILE A 94 -4.39 13.49 -12.77
CA ILE A 94 -3.83 12.84 -13.96
C ILE A 94 -2.78 11.85 -13.47
N LEU A 95 -2.94 10.58 -13.80
CA LEU A 95 -1.93 9.57 -13.54
C LEU A 95 -0.90 9.57 -14.66
N VAL A 96 0.37 9.59 -14.29
CA VAL A 96 1.51 9.58 -15.21
C VAL A 96 2.19 8.23 -15.22
N SER A 97 2.25 7.54 -14.07
CA SER A 97 2.68 6.16 -13.99
C SER A 97 2.05 5.44 -12.80
N VAL A 98 1.89 4.13 -12.96
CA VAL A 98 1.49 3.19 -11.92
C VAL A 98 2.41 1.97 -12.04
N ASP A 99 3.24 1.76 -11.03
CA ASP A 99 4.19 0.64 -10.99
C ASP A 99 3.71 -0.39 -9.96
N GLY A 100 3.72 -1.68 -10.29
CA GLY A 100 3.24 -2.76 -9.40
C GLY A 100 1.74 -3.10 -9.55
N ALA A 101 1.06 -2.46 -10.50
CA ALA A 101 -0.31 -2.75 -10.87
C ALA A 101 -0.61 -2.36 -12.33
N THR A 102 -1.70 -2.90 -12.86
CA THR A 102 -2.30 -2.53 -14.14
C THR A 102 -3.61 -1.80 -13.89
N VAL A 103 -3.92 -0.79 -14.71
CA VAL A 103 -5.22 -0.10 -14.70
C VAL A 103 -6.21 -0.89 -15.56
N LEU A 104 -7.37 -1.27 -15.01
CA LEU A 104 -8.34 -2.14 -15.70
C LEU A 104 -9.16 -1.43 -16.79
N ASN A 105 -9.50 -0.16 -16.57
CA ASN A 105 -10.30 0.65 -17.51
C ASN A 105 -9.50 1.83 -18.08
N GLY A 106 -8.17 1.68 -18.14
CA GLY A 106 -7.28 2.80 -18.37
C GLY A 106 -6.90 3.00 -19.84
N ASP A 107 -6.84 4.26 -20.24
CA ASP A 107 -6.12 4.68 -21.44
C ASP A 107 -4.60 4.58 -21.22
N SER A 108 -3.81 4.74 -22.29
CA SER A 108 -2.36 4.87 -22.17
C SER A 108 -1.99 6.07 -21.28
N PHE A 109 -1.00 5.90 -20.40
CA PHE A 109 -0.46 7.01 -19.62
C PHE A 109 0.12 8.11 -20.53
N PRO A 110 -0.07 9.40 -20.20
CA PRO A 110 -0.79 9.92 -19.03
C PRO A 110 -2.31 9.84 -19.19
N MET A 111 -3.02 9.49 -18.10
CA MET A 111 -4.47 9.27 -18.10
C MET A 111 -5.15 10.17 -17.07
N LYS A 112 -6.27 10.78 -17.47
CA LYS A 112 -7.15 11.53 -16.57
C LYS A 112 -8.07 10.57 -15.83
N VAL A 113 -7.99 10.55 -14.50
CA VAL A 113 -8.87 9.71 -13.65
C VAL A 113 -10.02 10.52 -13.06
N GLU A 114 -9.86 11.85 -13.02
CA GLU A 114 -10.87 12.81 -12.58
C GLU A 114 -11.58 12.35 -11.29
N LYS A 115 -12.87 12.64 -11.16
CA LYS A 115 -13.68 12.27 -9.98
C LYS A 115 -14.24 10.85 -10.06
N ASN A 116 -14.10 10.18 -11.20
CA ASN A 116 -14.57 8.81 -11.37
C ASN A 116 -13.62 7.80 -10.72
N GLY A 117 -12.37 8.21 -10.44
CA GLY A 117 -11.38 7.35 -9.81
C GLY A 117 -10.73 6.38 -10.79
N THR A 118 -10.08 5.36 -10.27
CA THR A 118 -9.45 4.32 -11.09
C THR A 118 -9.51 2.95 -10.45
N HIS A 119 -9.45 1.91 -11.28
CA HIS A 119 -9.46 0.51 -10.87
C HIS A 119 -8.08 -0.09 -11.17
N LEU A 120 -7.43 -0.62 -10.14
CA LEU A 120 -6.12 -1.23 -10.21
C LEU A 120 -6.20 -2.72 -9.92
N THR A 121 -5.38 -3.51 -10.61
CA THR A 121 -5.17 -4.93 -10.30
C THR A 121 -3.68 -5.25 -10.29
N GLY A 122 -3.27 -6.29 -9.57
CA GLY A 122 -1.86 -6.60 -9.37
C GLY A 122 -1.09 -6.97 -10.64
N TYR A 123 0.15 -6.50 -10.73
CA TYR A 123 1.10 -6.87 -11.76
C TYR A 123 2.54 -6.82 -11.20
N PRO A 124 3.40 -7.82 -11.46
CA PRO A 124 3.19 -9.02 -12.28
C PRO A 124 2.48 -10.16 -11.54
N GLN A 125 2.26 -10.03 -10.22
CA GLN A 125 1.57 -11.03 -9.40
C GLN A 125 0.29 -10.40 -8.86
N ALA A 126 -0.85 -10.99 -9.22
CA ALA A 126 -2.17 -10.51 -8.83
C ALA A 126 -2.78 -11.30 -7.66
N ASP A 127 -2.19 -12.44 -7.32
CA ASP A 127 -2.64 -13.28 -6.20
C ASP A 127 -1.78 -12.99 -4.97
N LEU A 128 -2.43 -12.76 -3.82
CA LEU A 128 -1.76 -12.57 -2.53
C LEU A 128 -2.02 -13.76 -1.63
N LYS A 129 -0.94 -14.48 -1.29
CA LYS A 129 -0.98 -15.66 -0.45
C LYS A 129 -1.23 -15.31 1.01
N THR A 130 -1.54 -16.32 1.82
CA THR A 130 -1.76 -16.16 3.25
C THR A 130 -0.43 -16.20 4.01
N ALA A 131 -0.41 -15.65 5.23
CA ALA A 131 0.73 -15.80 6.14
C ALA A 131 1.01 -17.27 6.50
N ILE A 132 -0.03 -18.11 6.48
CA ILE A 132 0.04 -19.53 6.83
C ILE A 132 0.86 -20.28 5.77
N ASP A 133 0.55 -20.07 4.49
CA ASP A 133 1.20 -20.78 3.38
C ASP A 133 2.62 -20.28 3.09
N THR A 134 2.94 -19.07 3.54
CA THR A 134 4.19 -18.38 3.21
C THR A 134 5.12 -18.21 4.40
N ALA A 135 4.74 -18.71 5.59
CA ALA A 135 5.45 -18.48 6.84
C ALA A 135 5.70 -16.98 7.12
N GLY A 136 4.78 -16.10 6.71
CA GLY A 136 4.88 -14.65 6.92
C GLY A 136 5.72 -13.89 5.90
N ASP A 137 6.03 -14.47 4.73
CA ASP A 137 6.77 -13.78 3.67
C ASP A 137 5.92 -12.67 3.01
N LEU A 138 6.19 -11.42 3.43
CA LEU A 138 5.47 -10.23 2.94
C LEU A 138 5.56 -10.06 1.42
N THR A 139 6.60 -10.56 0.76
CA THR A 139 6.74 -10.43 -0.71
C THR A 139 5.70 -11.24 -1.47
N GLN A 140 5.15 -12.29 -0.85
CA GLN A 140 4.10 -13.14 -1.41
C GLN A 140 2.71 -12.81 -0.86
N MET A 141 2.65 -12.11 0.28
CA MET A 141 1.40 -11.73 0.94
C MET A 141 0.91 -10.33 0.56
N SER A 142 1.73 -9.53 -0.13
CA SER A 142 1.41 -8.13 -0.39
C SER A 142 1.76 -7.66 -1.79
N ALA A 143 1.05 -6.61 -2.20
CA ALA A 143 1.37 -5.81 -3.37
C ALA A 143 1.62 -4.37 -2.94
N LYS A 144 2.71 -3.79 -3.45
CA LYS A 144 3.02 -2.37 -3.32
C LYS A 144 2.94 -1.73 -4.70
N VAL A 145 2.06 -0.76 -4.83
CA VAL A 145 1.84 -0.02 -6.07
C VAL A 145 2.34 1.39 -5.89
N LYS A 146 3.26 1.85 -6.73
CA LYS A 146 3.73 3.25 -6.73
C LYS A 146 2.94 4.04 -7.75
N ILE A 147 2.40 5.17 -7.33
CA ILE A 147 1.55 6.03 -8.14
C ILE A 147 2.23 7.39 -8.27
N LYS A 148 2.41 7.84 -9.50
CA LYS A 148 2.90 9.18 -9.81
C LYS A 148 1.88 9.89 -10.68
N GLY A 149 1.61 11.14 -10.36
CA GLY A 149 0.64 11.92 -11.12
C GLY A 149 0.73 13.41 -10.88
N THR A 150 -0.27 14.11 -11.41
CA THR A 150 -0.51 15.53 -11.18
C THR A 150 -1.88 15.71 -10.55
N MET A 151 -1.99 16.57 -9.54
CA MET A 151 -3.25 16.97 -8.89
C MET A 151 -3.42 18.48 -8.96
N PHE A 152 -4.66 18.96 -8.95
CA PHE A 152 -4.97 20.38 -9.09
C PHE A 152 -5.66 20.94 -7.85
N GLY A 153 -5.48 22.24 -7.62
CA GLY A 153 -6.31 22.98 -6.68
C GLY A 153 -6.09 22.70 -5.20
N VAL A 154 -5.09 21.90 -4.84
CA VAL A 154 -4.82 21.56 -3.44
C VAL A 154 -4.03 22.67 -2.75
N LYS A 155 -4.68 23.38 -1.84
CA LYS A 155 -4.03 24.42 -1.00
C LYS A 155 -2.96 23.81 -0.08
N LEU A 156 -2.07 24.65 0.45
CA LEU A 156 -1.18 24.25 1.54
C LEU A 156 -2.02 23.77 2.74
N GLY A 157 -1.70 22.61 3.30
CA GLY A 157 -2.51 21.95 4.34
C GLY A 157 -3.86 21.37 3.87
N GLY A 158 -4.18 21.45 2.57
CA GLY A 158 -5.37 20.81 2.00
C GLY A 158 -5.27 19.29 2.02
N ASN A 159 -6.43 18.62 2.01
CA ASN A 159 -6.52 17.17 1.99
C ASN A 159 -5.95 16.62 0.68
N VAL A 160 -4.97 15.72 0.74
CA VAL A 160 -4.36 15.04 -0.42
C VAL A 160 -4.80 13.58 -0.56
N MET A 161 -5.60 13.10 0.41
CA MET A 161 -6.04 11.72 0.45
C MET A 161 -7.15 11.48 -0.58
N PRO A 162 -7.26 10.28 -1.15
CA PRO A 162 -8.43 9.90 -1.92
C PRO A 162 -9.70 9.96 -1.06
N THR A 163 -10.84 10.18 -1.72
CA THR A 163 -12.16 10.16 -1.08
C THR A 163 -12.59 8.77 -0.64
N ASN A 164 -12.11 7.74 -1.36
CA ASN A 164 -12.47 6.36 -1.10
C ASN A 164 -11.39 5.41 -1.60
N ILE A 165 -11.20 4.30 -0.89
CA ILE A 165 -10.39 3.17 -1.32
C ILE A 165 -11.21 1.92 -1.03
N LYS A 166 -11.39 1.05 -2.04
CA LYS A 166 -12.20 -0.17 -1.90
C LYS A 166 -11.46 -1.36 -2.48
N LEU A 167 -11.56 -2.50 -1.80
CA LEU A 167 -11.33 -3.79 -2.41
C LEU A 167 -12.60 -4.20 -3.16
N GLU A 168 -12.48 -4.58 -4.43
CA GLU A 168 -13.60 -4.94 -5.30
C GLU A 168 -13.81 -6.46 -5.41
N ASN A 169 -12.88 -7.26 -4.89
CA ASN A 169 -13.00 -8.71 -4.85
C ASN A 169 -14.25 -9.16 -4.07
N GLU A 170 -14.99 -10.10 -4.66
CA GLU A 170 -16.17 -10.68 -4.03
C GLU A 170 -15.82 -11.40 -2.72
N GLY A 171 -16.80 -11.44 -1.80
CA GLY A 171 -16.63 -12.14 -0.53
C GLY A 171 -15.91 -11.33 0.55
N PHE A 172 -15.35 -10.16 0.26
CA PHE A 172 -14.74 -9.29 1.27
C PHE A 172 -15.67 -8.11 1.62
N LYS A 173 -15.84 -7.83 2.92
CA LYS A 173 -16.62 -6.68 3.40
C LYS A 173 -15.82 -5.86 4.38
N CYS A 174 -16.02 -4.54 4.32
CA CYS A 174 -15.36 -3.59 5.18
C CYS A 174 -16.37 -2.73 5.94
N PRO A 175 -16.06 -2.30 7.18
CA PRO A 175 -16.69 -1.11 7.76
C PRO A 175 -16.46 0.14 6.87
N GLN A 176 -17.24 1.20 7.09
CA GLN A 176 -17.14 2.43 6.30
C GLN A 176 -15.69 2.98 6.33
N ALA A 177 -15.16 3.36 5.16
CA ALA A 177 -13.86 4.00 5.04
C ALA A 177 -13.80 5.23 5.98
N THR A 178 -12.79 5.28 6.84
CA THR A 178 -12.54 6.46 7.66
C THR A 178 -11.61 7.41 6.91
N ALA A 179 -11.51 8.67 7.34
CA ALA A 179 -10.51 9.61 6.79
C ALA A 179 -9.04 9.16 7.01
N LYS A 180 -8.83 8.02 7.68
CA LYS A 180 -7.52 7.39 7.80
C LYS A 180 -7.13 6.73 6.48
N ALA A 181 -5.85 6.85 6.14
CA ALA A 181 -5.23 6.28 4.96
C ALA A 181 -5.26 4.75 4.86
N SER A 182 -5.96 4.04 5.76
CA SER A 182 -5.89 2.58 5.89
C SER A 182 -7.23 1.97 6.26
N ILE A 183 -7.53 0.80 5.69
CA ILE A 183 -8.82 0.12 5.77
C ILE A 183 -8.59 -1.40 5.83
N CYS A 184 -9.28 -2.10 6.75
CA CYS A 184 -9.21 -3.56 6.87
C CYS A 184 -10.51 -4.23 6.41
N PHE A 185 -10.41 -5.14 5.45
CA PHE A 185 -11.52 -5.90 4.86
C PHE A 185 -11.54 -7.33 5.40
N PHE A 186 -12.68 -7.80 5.86
CA PHE A 186 -12.84 -9.16 6.37
C PHE A 186 -13.52 -10.06 5.35
N PHE A 187 -13.03 -11.30 5.23
CA PHE A 187 -13.69 -12.31 4.41
C PHE A 187 -15.03 -12.70 5.05
N ARG A 188 -16.11 -12.41 4.33
CA ARG A 188 -17.45 -12.90 4.67
C ARG A 188 -17.54 -14.34 4.20
N ARG A 189 -17.42 -15.29 5.13
CA ARG A 189 -17.92 -16.64 4.89
C ARG A 189 -19.40 -16.50 4.50
N ALA A 190 -19.78 -17.04 3.34
CA ALA A 190 -21.18 -17.16 2.98
C ALA A 190 -21.85 -18.03 4.05
N PHE A 191 -22.49 -17.39 5.03
CA PHE A 191 -23.41 -18.07 5.92
C PHE A 191 -24.57 -18.52 5.05
N GLY A 192 -24.52 -19.78 4.61
CA GLY A 192 -25.74 -20.54 4.39
C GLY A 192 -26.54 -20.47 5.68
N SER A 193 -27.82 -20.14 5.55
CA SER A 193 -28.80 -20.25 6.62
C SER A 193 -28.64 -21.60 7.35
N THR A 194 -28.73 -21.54 8.68
CA THR A 194 -28.70 -22.66 9.65
C THR A 194 -27.38 -23.43 9.80
N MET A 195 -26.62 -23.14 10.86
CA MET A 195 -26.52 -24.06 12.01
C MET A 195 -25.92 -23.38 13.26
N GLU A 196 -26.59 -23.71 14.35
CA GLU A 196 -26.41 -23.32 15.74
C GLU A 196 -25.06 -23.77 16.34
N SER A 197 -24.58 -22.99 17.31
CA SER A 197 -23.80 -23.35 18.51
C SER A 197 -22.63 -24.35 18.47
N SER A 198 -21.58 -23.99 19.21
CA SER A 198 -20.34 -24.71 19.56
C SER A 198 -19.21 -24.25 18.65
N ILE A 199 -18.23 -23.50 19.13
CA ILE A 199 -17.33 -23.92 20.21
C ILE A 199 -16.96 -22.69 21.06
N GLN A 200 -17.27 -22.79 22.34
CA GLN A 200 -16.77 -21.92 23.38
C GLN A 200 -16.38 -22.83 24.53
N SER A 201 -15.26 -23.53 24.39
CA SER A 201 -14.59 -24.27 25.48
C SER A 201 -13.29 -24.90 24.97
N GLU A 202 -12.21 -24.68 25.74
CA GLU A 202 -10.92 -25.39 25.77
C GLU A 202 -9.92 -25.01 24.66
N ILE A 203 -8.70 -24.48 24.91
CA ILE A 203 -7.79 -24.50 26.07
C ILE A 203 -7.12 -23.12 26.20
#